data_AF-A0A0H4X086-F1
#
_entry.id   AF-A0A0H4X086-F1
#
_cell.length_a   1.000
_cell.length_b   1.000
_cell.length_c   1.000
_cell.angle_alpha   90.00
_cell.angle_beta   90.00
_cell.angle_gamma   90.00
#
_symmetry.space_group_name_H-M   'P 1'
#
loop_
_entity.id
_entity.type
_entity.pdbx_description
1 polymer ?
#
loop_
_entity_poly.entity_id
_entity_poly.type
_entity_poly.pdbx_seq_one_letter_code
_entity_poly.pdbx_strand_id
1 'polypeptide(L)'
;MDLDPIHPEANTLIRRIKLEKESFDYYSQGERLLQRLKPEEALESFRKIQKESEYFRRARAKAREAADAVTKRAQEDCKLYLRDSQWSAAVSRCGVYMAVWCQSVPRDDLQPPLGFTLKLEGRLRRNEWRPKEPMFVKFLIARQKMDPNAAPWVCPVAEVLAGDERAVDPRTIIAEAAKKRYPNKLMQAALLDYWGGRGSEALATMQKLRANYEAAQYHAQADELMKSMSTVDQLFKAGQSYLAAEDPEKAAEPFREALATDKMLMQELAEAKPSFYRRNILQDFAEKSYQRGKHWADREDRRRACRVWKLGFSFYAGNPNLNKAAAFCSTRALEAFRASSTCNDMAVPLDYAVKGDGVEEMVVAKKAELGCK
;
A
#
# COMPACT_ATOMS: atom_id res chain seq x y z
N MET A 1 2.97 42.02 -41.05
CA MET A 1 2.75 40.58 -40.78
C MET A 1 3.17 40.37 -39.35
N ASP A 2 2.23 40.59 -38.45
CA ASP A 2 2.41 40.49 -37.01
C ASP A 2 2.38 39.02 -36.60
N LEU A 3 3.46 38.59 -35.93
CA LEU A 3 3.54 37.27 -35.30
C LEU A 3 2.71 37.32 -34.01
N ASP A 4 1.59 36.60 -33.99
CA ASP A 4 0.77 36.43 -32.79
C ASP A 4 1.63 35.86 -31.64
N PRO A 5 1.54 36.43 -30.42
CA PRO A 5 2.26 35.92 -29.27
C PRO A 5 1.72 34.54 -28.89
N ILE A 6 2.58 33.51 -28.94
CA ILE A 6 2.26 32.15 -28.50
C ILE A 6 1.69 32.19 -27.08
N HIS A 7 0.42 31.81 -26.94
CA HIS A 7 -0.35 31.82 -25.70
C HIS A 7 0.45 31.13 -24.57
N PRO A 8 0.54 31.71 -23.35
CA PRO A 8 1.29 31.11 -22.23
C PRO A 8 0.83 29.68 -21.89
N GLU A 9 -0.43 29.37 -22.16
CA GLU A 9 -1.02 28.04 -22.02
C GLU A 9 -0.47 27.02 -23.03
N ALA A 10 -0.13 27.44 -24.25
CA ALA A 10 0.49 26.56 -25.24
C ALA A 10 1.92 26.19 -24.82
N ASN A 11 2.66 27.12 -24.22
CA ASN A 11 4.00 26.88 -23.68
C ASN A 11 3.98 25.95 -22.46
N THR A 12 2.99 26.06 -21.58
CA THR A 12 2.83 25.12 -20.46
C THR A 12 2.43 23.72 -20.94
N LEU A 13 1.55 23.62 -21.95
CA LEU A 13 1.21 22.35 -22.60
C LEU A 13 2.42 21.68 -23.26
N ILE A 14 3.24 22.42 -24.01
CA ILE A 14 4.45 21.88 -24.64
C ILE A 14 5.44 21.37 -23.58
N ARG A 15 5.63 22.11 -22.48
CA ARG A 15 6.48 21.67 -21.36
C ARG A 15 5.96 20.37 -20.73
N ARG A 16 4.64 20.29 -20.52
CA ARG A 16 4.01 19.08 -19.96
C ARG A 16 4.15 17.88 -20.90
N ILE A 17 3.92 18.05 -22.21
CA ILE A 17 4.09 16.98 -23.20
C ILE A 17 5.53 16.47 -23.22
N LYS A 18 6.53 17.37 -23.18
CA LYS A 18 7.95 16.99 -23.12
C LYS A 18 8.26 16.19 -21.85
N LEU A 19 7.82 16.69 -20.70
CA LEU A 19 7.99 16.02 -19.41
C LEU A 19 7.36 14.62 -19.40
N GLU A 20 6.15 14.47 -19.91
CA GLU A 20 5.47 13.17 -19.96
C GLU A 20 6.14 12.20 -20.94
N LYS A 21 6.64 12.71 -22.08
CA LYS A 21 7.37 11.88 -23.04
C LYS A 21 8.70 11.36 -22.45
N GLU A 22 9.49 12.24 -21.84
CA GLU A 22 10.75 11.86 -21.20
C GLU A 22 10.50 10.90 -20.02
N SER A 23 9.48 11.17 -19.21
CA SER A 23 9.11 10.31 -18.09
C SER A 23 8.61 8.93 -18.54
N PHE A 24 7.88 8.87 -19.65
CA PHE A 24 7.48 7.61 -20.28
C PHE A 24 8.69 6.81 -20.76
N ASP A 25 9.64 7.46 -21.43
CA ASP A 25 10.85 6.80 -21.96
C ASP A 25 11.67 6.19 -20.81
N TYR A 26 11.88 6.94 -19.73
CA TYR A 26 12.55 6.43 -18.53
C TYR A 26 11.77 5.30 -17.84
N TYR A 27 10.44 5.41 -17.77
CA TYR A 27 9.59 4.37 -17.19
C TYR A 27 9.68 3.06 -18.00
N SER A 28 9.53 3.15 -19.33
CA SER A 28 9.60 2.00 -20.23
C SER A 28 10.99 1.36 -20.21
N GLN A 29 12.05 2.18 -20.17
CA GLN A 29 13.42 1.69 -20.02
C GLN A 29 13.61 0.95 -18.69
N GLY A 30 13.13 1.52 -17.58
CA GLY A 30 13.20 0.89 -16.26
C GLY A 30 12.47 -0.46 -16.21
N GLU A 31 11.27 -0.55 -16.80
CA GLU A 31 10.55 -1.83 -16.88
C GLU A 31 11.30 -2.89 -17.71
N ARG A 32 11.87 -2.52 -18.86
CA ARG A 32 12.68 -3.43 -19.67
C ARG A 32 13.93 -3.91 -18.92
N LEU A 33 14.56 -3.04 -18.14
CA LEU A 33 15.74 -3.39 -17.34
C LEU A 33 15.39 -4.34 -16.19
N LEU A 34 14.24 -4.13 -15.54
CA LEU A 34 13.71 -5.07 -14.53
C LEU A 34 13.45 -6.45 -15.13
N GLN A 35 12.79 -6.52 -16.29
CA GLN A 35 12.55 -7.79 -16.99
C GLN A 35 13.85 -8.52 -17.37
N ARG A 36 14.93 -7.78 -17.59
CA ARG A 36 16.27 -8.32 -17.89
C ARG A 36 17.11 -8.59 -16.64
N LEU A 37 16.52 -8.56 -15.45
CA LEU A 37 17.19 -8.78 -14.16
C LEU A 37 18.37 -7.81 -13.92
N LYS A 38 18.24 -6.56 -14.37
CA LYS A 38 19.19 -5.46 -14.16
C LYS A 38 18.59 -4.40 -13.21
N PRO A 39 18.41 -4.70 -11.92
CA PRO A 39 17.67 -3.84 -11.00
C PRO A 39 18.41 -2.53 -10.66
N GLU A 40 19.75 -2.51 -10.69
CA GLU A 40 20.55 -1.28 -10.46
C GLU A 40 20.33 -0.24 -11.58
N GLU A 41 20.45 -0.67 -12.84
CA GLU A 41 20.21 0.19 -14.01
C GLU A 41 18.74 0.62 -14.11
N ALA A 42 17.81 -0.27 -13.75
CA ALA A 42 16.38 0.05 -13.69
C ALA A 42 16.09 1.14 -12.65
N LEU A 43 16.71 1.03 -11.46
CA LEU A 43 16.56 2.02 -10.40
C LEU A 43 17.08 3.40 -10.82
N GLU A 44 18.20 3.45 -11.53
CA GLU A 44 18.72 4.70 -12.09
C GLU A 44 17.75 5.32 -13.11
N SER A 45 17.13 4.49 -13.96
CA SER A 45 16.14 4.95 -14.94
C SER A 45 14.91 5.53 -14.23
N PHE A 46 14.39 4.85 -13.20
CA PHE A 46 13.23 5.37 -12.45
C PHE A 46 13.51 6.65 -11.67
N ARG A 47 14.76 6.86 -11.20
CA ARG A 47 15.16 8.09 -10.49
C ARG A 47 15.08 9.35 -11.35
N LYS A 48 15.12 9.21 -12.67
CA LYS A 48 15.06 10.34 -13.62
C LYS A 48 13.62 10.82 -13.86
N ILE A 49 12.61 10.10 -13.37
CA ILE A 49 11.20 10.45 -13.53
C ILE A 49 10.82 11.52 -12.51
N GLN A 50 10.31 12.65 -13.01
CA GLN A 50 9.92 13.80 -12.20
C GLN A 50 8.57 13.59 -11.51
N LYS A 51 8.39 14.17 -10.31
CA LYS A 51 7.17 14.07 -9.48
C LYS A 51 5.90 14.53 -10.20
N GLU A 52 6.04 15.50 -11.08
CA GLU A 52 4.95 16.14 -11.82
C GLU A 52 4.37 15.24 -12.91
N SER A 53 5.07 14.16 -13.30
CA SER A 53 4.61 13.23 -14.34
C SER A 53 3.57 12.25 -13.81
N GLU A 54 2.59 11.92 -14.65
CA GLU A 54 1.65 10.83 -14.41
C GLU A 54 2.34 9.46 -14.21
N TYR A 55 3.53 9.27 -14.78
CA TYR A 55 4.31 8.05 -14.64
C TYR A 55 4.99 7.92 -13.28
N PHE A 56 5.13 9.01 -12.51
CA PHE A 56 5.82 8.99 -11.22
C PHE A 56 5.22 7.98 -10.24
N ARG A 57 3.88 7.93 -10.15
CA ARG A 57 3.19 6.99 -9.24
C ARG A 57 3.43 5.53 -9.62
N ARG A 58 3.47 5.22 -10.91
CA ARG A 58 3.75 3.85 -11.42
C ARG A 58 5.21 3.50 -11.23
N ALA A 59 6.10 4.43 -11.57
CA ALA A 59 7.53 4.31 -11.37
C ALA A 59 7.87 4.08 -9.90
N ARG A 60 7.19 4.72 -8.95
CA ARG A 60 7.42 4.54 -7.51
C ARG A 60 7.25 3.09 -7.04
N ALA A 61 6.21 2.40 -7.51
CA ALA A 61 6.00 1.00 -7.16
C ALA A 61 7.13 0.11 -7.73
N LYS A 62 7.50 0.33 -9.00
CA LYS A 62 8.58 -0.41 -9.67
C LYS A 62 9.97 -0.09 -9.16
N ALA A 63 10.20 1.15 -8.76
CA ALA A 63 11.44 1.60 -8.14
C ALA A 63 11.64 0.96 -6.77
N ARG A 64 10.57 0.72 -6.00
CA ARG A 64 10.65 -0.05 -4.74
C ARG A 64 11.02 -1.51 -4.99
N GLU A 65 10.39 -2.15 -5.97
CA GLU A 65 10.73 -3.53 -6.39
C GLU A 65 12.22 -3.62 -6.80
N ALA A 66 12.70 -2.68 -7.62
CA ALA A 66 14.10 -2.58 -8.00
C ALA A 66 15.00 -2.34 -6.78
N ALA A 67 14.62 -1.40 -5.90
CA ALA A 67 15.36 -1.03 -4.71
C ALA A 67 15.52 -2.21 -3.74
N ASP A 68 14.49 -3.02 -3.51
CA ASP A 68 14.56 -4.19 -2.64
C ASP A 68 15.55 -5.24 -3.18
N ALA A 69 15.50 -5.49 -4.50
CA ALA A 69 16.44 -6.40 -5.17
C ALA A 69 17.89 -5.91 -5.11
N VAL A 70 18.12 -4.62 -5.35
CA VAL A 70 19.45 -3.98 -5.22
C VAL A 70 19.94 -4.05 -3.77
N THR A 71 19.07 -3.70 -2.82
CA THR A 71 19.41 -3.62 -1.40
C THR A 71 19.89 -4.95 -0.88
N LYS A 72 19.17 -6.05 -1.17
CA LYS A 72 19.54 -7.39 -0.70
C LYS A 72 20.94 -7.78 -1.16
N ARG A 73 21.21 -7.66 -2.46
CA ARG A 73 22.50 -8.04 -3.05
C ARG A 73 23.64 -7.11 -2.61
N ALA A 74 23.44 -5.80 -2.72
CA ALA A 74 24.46 -4.81 -2.37
C ALA A 74 24.79 -4.83 -0.87
N GLN A 75 23.82 -5.15 0.00
CA GLN A 75 24.06 -5.28 1.43
C GLN A 75 24.95 -6.48 1.77
N GLU A 76 24.69 -7.63 1.15
CA GLU A 76 25.50 -8.85 1.34
C GLU A 76 26.94 -8.62 0.87
N ASP A 77 27.11 -8.08 -0.34
CA ASP A 77 28.41 -7.73 -0.89
C ASP A 77 29.14 -6.69 -0.03
N CYS A 78 28.45 -5.64 0.42
CA CYS A 78 29.00 -4.62 1.31
C CYS A 78 29.53 -5.22 2.62
N LYS A 79 28.77 -6.13 3.26
CA LYS A 79 29.20 -6.80 4.49
C LYS A 79 30.44 -7.66 4.26
N LEU A 80 30.48 -8.42 3.16
CA LEU A 80 31.62 -9.27 2.79
C LEU A 80 32.88 -8.42 2.57
N TYR A 81 32.81 -7.40 1.71
CA TYR A 81 33.97 -6.57 1.40
C TYR A 81 34.46 -5.74 2.60
N LEU A 82 33.56 -5.28 3.46
CA LEU A 82 33.93 -4.60 4.71
C LEU A 82 34.61 -5.55 5.71
N ARG A 83 34.18 -6.82 5.79
CA ARG A 83 34.81 -7.84 6.65
C ARG A 83 36.21 -8.15 6.16
N ASP A 84 36.36 -8.32 4.85
CA ASP A 84 37.61 -8.75 4.22
C ASP A 84 38.56 -7.58 3.92
N SER A 85 38.23 -6.37 4.42
CA SER A 85 39.03 -5.14 4.26
C SER A 85 39.33 -4.77 2.79
N GLN A 86 38.46 -5.17 1.85
CA GLN A 86 38.59 -4.84 0.44
C GLN A 86 37.99 -3.45 0.17
N TRP A 87 38.69 -2.39 0.61
CA TRP A 87 38.15 -1.03 0.71
C TRP A 87 37.59 -0.47 -0.61
N SER A 88 38.27 -0.68 -1.74
CA SER A 88 37.80 -0.20 -3.05
C SER A 88 36.46 -0.84 -3.46
N ALA A 89 36.35 -2.17 -3.35
CA ALA A 89 35.12 -2.90 -3.65
C ALA A 89 34.01 -2.56 -2.64
N ALA A 90 34.37 -2.43 -1.36
CA ALA A 90 33.46 -2.05 -0.29
C ALA A 90 32.85 -0.66 -0.53
N VAL A 91 33.65 0.36 -0.85
CA VAL A 91 33.14 1.72 -1.07
C VAL A 91 32.13 1.76 -2.22
N SER A 92 32.41 1.04 -3.32
CA SER A 92 31.49 0.96 -4.46
C SER A 92 30.17 0.28 -4.09
N ARG A 93 30.22 -0.96 -3.56
CA ARG A 93 29.01 -1.75 -3.26
C ARG A 93 28.22 -1.21 -2.07
N CYS A 94 28.90 -0.81 -1.01
CA CYS A 94 28.25 -0.12 0.09
C CYS A 94 27.65 1.21 -0.38
N GLY A 95 28.28 1.94 -1.30
CA GLY A 95 27.72 3.16 -1.88
C GLY A 95 26.35 2.93 -2.52
N VAL A 96 26.20 1.85 -3.30
CA VAL A 96 24.92 1.46 -3.91
C VAL A 96 23.85 1.16 -2.86
N TYR A 97 24.20 0.35 -1.84
CA TYR A 97 23.29 0.06 -0.72
C TYR A 97 22.89 1.33 0.05
N MET A 98 23.87 2.16 0.41
CA MET A 98 23.67 3.38 1.20
C MET A 98 22.80 4.39 0.44
N ALA A 99 22.92 4.49 -0.89
CA ALA A 99 22.09 5.35 -1.72
C ALA A 99 20.59 5.00 -1.69
N VAL A 100 20.25 3.75 -1.37
CA VAL A 100 18.86 3.30 -1.20
C VAL A 100 18.44 3.40 0.26
N TRP A 101 19.25 2.87 1.17
CA TRP A 101 18.97 2.85 2.60
C TRP A 101 18.73 4.27 3.16
N CYS A 102 19.55 5.24 2.76
CA CYS A 102 19.47 6.61 3.28
C CYS A 102 18.14 7.32 2.97
N GLN A 103 17.38 6.87 1.97
CA GLN A 103 16.06 7.45 1.64
C GLN A 103 15.01 7.20 2.72
N SER A 104 15.26 6.23 3.60
CA SER A 104 14.36 5.83 4.70
C SER A 104 14.81 6.31 6.07
N VAL A 105 15.95 7.01 6.14
CA VAL A 105 16.61 7.41 7.38
C VAL A 105 16.49 8.93 7.54
N PRO A 106 16.11 9.44 8.72
CA PRO A 106 16.05 10.88 8.96
C PRO A 106 17.43 11.53 8.78
N ARG A 107 17.44 12.77 8.28
CA ARG A 107 18.67 13.53 7.97
C ARG A 107 19.62 13.65 9.17
N ASP A 108 19.07 13.78 10.38
CA ASP A 108 19.82 13.92 11.64
C ASP A 108 20.62 12.67 12.01
N ASP A 109 20.27 11.51 11.47
CA ASP A 109 21.03 10.26 11.64
C ASP A 109 22.08 10.05 10.53
N LEU A 110 22.03 10.84 9.45
CA LEU A 110 22.93 10.76 8.30
C LEU A 110 24.02 11.83 8.31
N GLN A 111 23.72 13.00 8.88
CA GLN A 111 24.62 14.17 8.89
C GLN A 111 24.79 14.69 10.32
N PRO A 112 25.98 15.23 10.65
CA PRO A 112 26.18 15.86 11.95
C PRO A 112 25.27 17.08 12.11
N PRO A 113 24.68 17.28 13.30
CA PRO A 113 23.96 18.50 13.62
C PRO A 113 24.86 19.74 13.50
N LEU A 114 24.26 20.91 13.32
CA LEU A 114 25.00 22.18 13.25
C LEU A 114 25.88 22.36 14.50
N GLY A 115 27.16 22.65 14.28
CA GLY A 115 28.16 22.83 15.35
C GLY A 115 28.85 21.54 15.84
N PHE A 116 28.52 20.37 15.28
CA PHE A 116 29.19 19.10 15.60
C PHE A 116 30.13 18.64 14.48
N THR A 117 31.25 18.01 14.86
CA THR A 117 32.22 17.43 13.92
C THR A 117 32.06 15.91 13.85
N LEU A 118 32.07 15.35 12.64
CA LEU A 118 32.00 13.90 12.43
C LEU A 118 33.25 13.20 12.98
N LYS A 119 33.05 12.16 13.80
CA LYS A 119 34.14 11.31 14.30
C LYS A 119 33.79 9.83 14.25
N LEU A 120 34.53 9.08 13.44
CA LEU A 120 34.24 7.68 13.15
C LEU A 120 34.90 6.68 14.12
N GLU A 121 35.99 7.07 14.78
CA GLU A 121 36.76 6.19 15.67
C GLU A 121 36.96 6.79 17.08
N GLY A 122 37.19 5.94 18.08
CA GLY A 122 37.45 6.34 19.48
C GLY A 122 36.20 6.82 20.26
N ARG A 123 36.43 7.42 21.44
CA ARG A 123 35.36 7.97 22.29
C ARG A 123 34.97 9.38 21.82
N LEU A 124 33.65 9.66 21.82
CA LEU A 124 33.09 10.96 21.45
C LEU A 124 33.30 12.00 22.56
N ARG A 125 33.67 13.21 22.18
CA ARG A 125 33.74 14.42 23.01
C ARG A 125 32.47 15.27 22.84
N ARG A 126 32.36 16.35 23.61
CA ARG A 126 31.16 17.20 23.73
C ARG A 126 30.61 17.76 22.40
N ASN A 127 31.47 17.99 21.40
CA ASN A 127 31.09 18.54 20.08
C ASN A 127 31.36 17.55 18.93
N GLU A 128 31.52 16.27 19.23
CA GLU A 128 31.77 15.24 18.24
C GLU A 128 30.51 14.40 18.04
N TRP A 129 30.20 14.07 16.78
CA TRP A 129 29.03 13.28 16.41
C TRP A 129 29.44 12.06 15.61
N ARG A 130 28.69 10.97 15.78
CA ARG A 130 28.83 9.74 14.98
C ARG A 130 27.45 9.21 14.63
N PRO A 131 27.24 8.72 13.40
CA PRO A 131 26.02 8.00 13.07
C PRO A 131 25.81 6.78 13.98
N LYS A 132 24.55 6.49 14.29
CA LYS A 132 24.21 5.35 15.16
C LYS A 132 24.35 4.00 14.46
N GLU A 133 24.15 3.96 13.14
CA GLU A 133 24.15 2.70 12.39
C GLU A 133 25.60 2.22 12.15
N PRO A 134 25.97 1.00 12.63
CA PRO A 134 27.36 0.51 12.57
C PRO A 134 27.93 0.27 11.16
N MET A 135 27.12 -0.22 10.21
CA MET A 135 27.50 -0.42 8.82
C MET A 135 27.75 0.92 8.11
N PHE A 136 26.95 1.94 8.39
CA PHE A 136 27.16 3.29 7.85
C PHE A 136 28.46 3.89 8.37
N VAL A 137 28.77 3.73 9.67
CA VAL A 137 30.09 4.11 10.22
C VAL A 137 31.23 3.39 9.50
N LYS A 138 31.14 2.07 9.31
CA LYS A 138 32.17 1.30 8.60
C LYS A 138 32.35 1.73 7.14
N PHE A 139 31.25 2.07 6.46
CA PHE A 139 31.29 2.62 5.11
C PHE A 139 32.00 3.97 5.07
N LEU A 140 31.72 4.88 6.01
CA LEU A 140 32.41 6.16 6.10
C LEU A 140 33.91 5.97 6.39
N ILE A 141 34.29 5.01 7.24
CA ILE A 141 35.69 4.66 7.49
C ILE A 141 36.34 4.13 6.20
N ALA A 142 35.67 3.24 5.47
CA ALA A 142 36.17 2.71 4.21
C ALA A 142 36.40 3.83 3.17
N ARG A 143 35.49 4.81 3.09
CA ARG A 143 35.66 6.00 2.25
C ARG A 143 36.87 6.83 2.68
N GLN A 144 37.02 7.11 3.97
CA GLN A 144 38.13 7.89 4.50
C GLN A 144 39.49 7.19 4.28
N LYS A 145 39.52 5.85 4.30
CA LYS A 145 40.74 5.08 3.98
C LYS A 145 41.11 5.12 2.50
N MET A 146 40.11 5.17 1.61
CA MET A 146 40.33 5.27 0.16
C MET A 146 40.73 6.69 -0.26
N ASP A 147 40.07 7.69 0.31
CA ASP A 147 40.35 9.10 0.06
C ASP A 147 40.13 9.91 1.36
N PRO A 148 41.20 10.25 2.07
CA PRO A 148 41.13 11.03 3.31
C PRO A 148 40.54 12.44 3.13
N ASN A 149 40.61 13.00 1.91
CA ASN A 149 40.13 14.33 1.58
C ASN A 149 38.76 14.31 0.89
N ALA A 150 38.11 13.15 0.80
CA ALA A 150 36.80 13.04 0.18
C ALA A 150 35.78 13.95 0.86
N ALA A 151 34.96 14.60 0.06
CA ALA A 151 33.82 15.35 0.57
C ALA A 151 32.91 14.45 1.43
N PRO A 152 32.27 15.00 2.47
CA PRO A 152 31.30 14.28 3.28
C PRO A 152 30.26 13.61 2.38
N TRP A 153 29.96 12.33 2.67
CA TRP A 153 28.97 11.61 1.89
C TRP A 153 27.58 12.20 2.16
N VAL A 154 26.85 12.48 1.09
CA VAL A 154 25.47 12.99 1.13
C VAL A 154 24.56 11.97 0.47
N CYS A 155 23.41 11.73 1.08
CA CYS A 155 22.37 10.88 0.50
C CYS A 155 21.95 11.47 -0.87
N PRO A 156 22.13 10.73 -1.98
CA PRO A 156 21.71 11.23 -3.29
C PRO A 156 20.19 11.41 -3.29
N VAL A 157 19.70 12.50 -3.88
CA VAL A 157 18.24 12.74 -3.92
C VAL A 157 17.60 11.72 -4.88
N ALA A 158 16.73 10.87 -4.36
CA ALA A 158 15.94 9.94 -5.16
C ALA A 158 14.47 10.08 -4.79
N GLU A 159 13.80 11.06 -5.40
CA GLU A 159 12.41 11.41 -5.11
C GLU A 159 11.43 10.24 -5.27
N VAL A 160 11.67 9.38 -6.25
CA VAL A 160 10.89 8.16 -6.50
C VAL A 160 11.05 7.11 -5.38
N LEU A 161 12.13 7.19 -4.60
CA LEU A 161 12.43 6.31 -3.47
C LEU A 161 12.17 6.95 -2.11
N ALA A 162 12.10 8.28 -2.05
CA ALA A 162 11.73 8.99 -0.85
C ALA A 162 10.40 8.41 -0.32
N GLY A 163 10.42 7.95 0.93
CA GLY A 163 9.19 7.85 1.70
C GLY A 163 8.53 9.23 1.62
N ASP A 164 7.20 9.30 1.53
CA ASP A 164 6.57 10.60 1.74
C ASP A 164 7.03 11.04 3.13
N GLU A 165 7.84 12.10 3.23
CA GLU A 165 8.27 12.69 4.52
C GLU A 165 7.06 13.08 5.40
N ARG A 166 5.84 12.98 4.85
CA ARG A 166 4.55 13.25 5.49
C ARG A 166 3.73 12.01 5.86
N ALA A 167 4.11 10.81 5.44
CA ALA A 167 3.39 9.60 5.83
C ALA A 167 4.05 9.00 7.06
N VAL A 168 3.67 9.50 8.25
CA VAL A 168 3.94 8.82 9.52
C VAL A 168 3.66 7.33 9.32
N ASP A 169 4.65 6.48 9.62
CA ASP A 169 4.56 5.03 9.44
C ASP A 169 3.23 4.55 10.03
N PRO A 170 2.35 3.90 9.24
CA PRO A 170 1.10 3.35 9.75
C PRO A 170 1.29 2.58 11.05
N ARG A 171 2.40 1.86 11.20
CA ARG A 171 2.71 1.10 12.41
C ARG A 171 2.88 1.99 13.65
N THR A 172 3.50 3.17 13.51
CA THR A 172 3.67 4.08 14.66
C THR A 172 2.35 4.69 15.07
N ILE A 173 1.48 5.05 14.11
CA ILE A 173 0.11 5.52 14.38
C ILE A 173 -0.69 4.46 15.14
N ILE A 174 -0.66 3.20 14.69
CA ILE A 174 -1.34 2.11 15.39
C ILE A 174 -0.73 1.89 16.77
N ALA A 175 0.59 1.94 16.91
CA ALA A 175 1.25 1.76 18.20
C ALA A 175 0.87 2.86 19.21
N GLU A 176 0.78 4.10 18.77
CA GLU A 176 0.32 5.22 19.60
C GLU A 176 -1.15 5.08 19.99
N ALA A 177 -2.02 4.68 19.06
CA ALA A 177 -3.42 4.42 19.37
C ALA A 177 -3.58 3.25 20.35
N ALA A 178 -2.78 2.19 20.19
CA ALA A 178 -2.76 1.06 21.10
C ALA A 178 -2.34 1.47 22.51
N LYS A 179 -1.30 2.31 22.64
CA LYS A 179 -0.84 2.87 23.91
C LYS A 179 -1.89 3.73 24.60
N LYS A 180 -2.63 4.54 23.82
CA LYS A 180 -3.73 5.35 24.35
C LYS A 180 -4.91 4.49 24.84
N ARG A 181 -5.21 3.39 24.14
CA ARG A 181 -6.35 2.53 24.44
C ARG A 181 -6.09 1.54 25.56
N TYR A 182 -4.89 0.95 25.61
CA TYR A 182 -4.57 -0.13 26.54
C TYR A 182 -3.40 0.24 27.45
N PRO A 183 -3.58 0.20 28.78
CA PRO A 183 -2.48 0.43 29.72
C PRO A 183 -1.48 -0.73 29.72
N ASN A 184 -1.92 -1.95 29.40
CA ASN A 184 -1.08 -3.15 29.42
C ASN A 184 -0.28 -3.31 28.12
N LYS A 185 1.04 -3.49 28.23
CA LYS A 185 1.96 -3.64 27.08
C LYS A 185 1.68 -4.89 26.23
N LEU A 186 1.16 -5.98 26.81
CA LEU A 186 0.82 -7.18 26.06
C LEU A 186 -0.40 -6.94 25.16
N MET A 187 -1.41 -6.20 25.64
CA MET A 187 -2.57 -5.79 24.82
C MET A 187 -2.16 -4.88 23.67
N GLN A 188 -1.23 -3.95 23.92
CA GLN A 188 -0.65 -3.10 22.87
C GLN A 188 0.06 -3.93 21.79
N ALA A 189 0.87 -4.91 22.21
CA ALA A 189 1.59 -5.80 21.30
C ALA A 189 0.63 -6.68 20.48
N ALA A 190 -0.39 -7.26 21.12
CA ALA A 190 -1.37 -8.07 20.40
C ALA A 190 -2.15 -7.29 19.34
N LEU A 191 -2.52 -6.02 19.61
CA LEU A 191 -3.17 -5.19 18.59
C LEU A 191 -2.25 -4.93 17.38
N LEU A 192 -0.95 -4.72 17.61
CA LEU A 192 0.04 -4.55 16.54
C LEU A 192 0.28 -5.83 15.75
N ASP A 193 0.30 -6.99 16.42
CA ASP A 193 0.40 -8.29 15.77
C ASP A 193 -0.84 -8.59 14.93
N TYR A 194 -2.04 -8.37 15.49
CA TYR A 194 -3.31 -8.46 14.78
C TYR A 194 -3.34 -7.56 13.53
N TRP A 195 -3.02 -6.27 13.68
CA TRP A 195 -2.98 -5.33 12.56
C TRP A 195 -2.00 -5.77 11.46
N GLY A 196 -0.88 -6.38 11.85
CA GLY A 196 0.14 -6.91 10.96
C GLY A 196 -0.20 -8.26 10.32
N GLY A 197 -1.33 -8.89 10.65
CA GLY A 197 -1.73 -10.21 10.14
C GLY A 197 -1.13 -11.40 10.90
N ARG A 198 -0.49 -11.15 12.05
CA ARG A 198 0.05 -12.17 12.96
C ARG A 198 -1.00 -12.55 14.01
N GLY A 199 -2.12 -13.09 13.54
CA GLY A 199 -3.28 -13.41 14.38
C GLY A 199 -2.97 -14.45 15.46
N SER A 200 -2.19 -15.47 15.12
CA SER A 200 -1.78 -16.52 16.07
C SER A 200 -0.89 -15.97 17.19
N GLU A 201 0.04 -15.06 16.86
CA GLU A 201 0.93 -14.40 17.81
C GLU A 201 0.17 -13.40 18.68
N ALA A 202 -0.82 -12.70 18.13
CA ALA A 202 -1.72 -11.83 18.88
C ALA A 202 -2.51 -12.63 19.94
N LEU A 203 -3.08 -13.77 19.55
CA LEU A 203 -3.80 -14.67 20.47
C LEU A 203 -2.87 -15.27 21.52
N ALA A 204 -1.68 -15.73 21.14
CA ALA A 204 -0.68 -16.25 22.08
C ALA A 204 -0.25 -15.18 23.11
N THR A 205 -0.10 -13.93 22.67
CA THR A 205 0.23 -12.79 23.55
C THR A 205 -0.89 -12.53 24.56
N MET A 206 -2.16 -12.67 24.15
CA MET A 206 -3.31 -12.53 25.06
C MET A 206 -3.46 -13.71 26.01
N GLN A 207 -3.21 -14.94 25.56
CA GLN A 207 -3.14 -16.12 26.43
C GLN A 207 -2.04 -15.97 27.49
N LYS A 208 -0.87 -15.42 27.13
CA LYS A 208 0.20 -15.10 28.08
C LYS A 208 -0.24 -14.07 29.12
N LEU A 209 -1.00 -13.04 28.71
CA LEU A 209 -1.58 -12.07 29.65
C LEU A 209 -2.60 -12.73 30.58
N ARG A 210 -3.42 -13.64 30.05
CA ARG A 210 -4.45 -14.36 30.81
C ARG A 210 -3.87 -15.32 31.83
N ALA A 211 -2.74 -15.95 31.52
CA ALA A 211 -2.02 -16.85 32.43
C ALA A 211 -1.29 -16.11 33.56
N ASN A 212 -1.09 -14.78 33.45
CA ASN A 212 -0.46 -14.00 34.49
C ASN A 212 -1.48 -13.58 35.57
N TYR A 213 -1.38 -14.20 36.76
CA TYR A 213 -2.24 -13.92 37.91
C TYR A 213 -2.09 -12.48 38.43
N GLU A 214 -0.90 -11.88 38.36
CA GLU A 214 -0.66 -10.50 38.80
C GLU A 214 -1.38 -9.47 37.91
N ALA A 215 -1.77 -9.88 36.70
CA ALA A 215 -2.47 -9.06 35.73
C ALA A 215 -3.98 -9.34 35.68
N ALA A 216 -4.56 -9.93 36.73
CA ALA A 216 -5.97 -10.37 36.79
C ALA A 216 -6.98 -9.29 36.39
N GLN A 217 -6.72 -8.04 36.76
CA GLN A 217 -7.55 -6.89 36.39
C GLN A 217 -7.72 -6.68 34.87
N TYR A 218 -6.84 -7.25 34.04
CA TYR A 218 -6.92 -7.17 32.58
C TYR A 218 -7.52 -8.42 31.92
N HIS A 219 -7.84 -9.46 32.68
CA HIS A 219 -8.28 -10.75 32.12
C HIS A 219 -9.58 -10.64 31.33
N ALA A 220 -10.58 -9.91 31.83
CA ALA A 220 -11.84 -9.72 31.13
C ALA A 220 -11.66 -9.02 29.77
N GLN A 221 -10.82 -7.97 29.71
CA GLN A 221 -10.50 -7.29 28.45
C GLN A 221 -9.68 -8.17 27.50
N ALA A 222 -8.77 -8.99 28.04
CA ALA A 222 -8.00 -9.94 27.24
C ALA A 222 -8.91 -11.01 26.61
N ASP A 223 -9.88 -11.53 27.36
CA ASP A 223 -10.85 -12.52 26.87
C ASP A 223 -11.73 -11.93 25.74
N GLU A 224 -12.16 -10.68 25.87
CA GLU A 224 -12.91 -9.97 24.81
C GLU A 224 -12.08 -9.74 23.54
N LEU A 225 -10.82 -9.34 23.69
CA LEU A 225 -9.90 -9.17 22.57
C LEU A 225 -9.61 -10.50 21.88
N MET A 226 -9.36 -11.56 22.64
CA MET A 226 -9.15 -12.90 22.09
C MET A 226 -10.35 -13.37 21.29
N LYS A 227 -11.57 -13.21 21.82
CA LYS A 227 -12.80 -13.56 21.11
C LYS A 227 -12.90 -12.81 19.79
N SER A 228 -12.75 -11.49 19.82
CA SER A 228 -12.89 -10.63 18.65
C SER A 228 -11.82 -10.93 17.58
N MET A 229 -10.55 -11.07 17.97
CA MET A 229 -9.45 -11.40 17.05
C MET A 229 -9.63 -12.79 16.43
N SER A 230 -10.04 -13.78 17.23
CA SER A 230 -10.33 -15.14 16.78
C SER A 230 -11.50 -15.17 15.80
N THR A 231 -12.58 -14.44 16.08
CA THR A 231 -13.74 -14.32 15.19
C THR A 231 -13.33 -13.77 13.82
N VAL A 232 -12.55 -12.69 13.78
CA VAL A 232 -12.07 -12.13 12.50
C VAL A 232 -11.22 -13.14 11.74
N ASP A 233 -10.29 -13.83 12.40
CA ASP A 233 -9.40 -14.79 11.75
C ASP A 233 -10.17 -16.00 11.18
N GLN A 234 -11.15 -16.52 11.92
CA GLN A 234 -12.00 -17.63 11.48
C GLN A 234 -12.88 -17.24 10.28
N LEU A 235 -13.55 -16.09 10.36
CA LEU A 235 -14.40 -15.59 9.27
C LEU A 235 -13.59 -15.26 8.02
N PHE A 236 -12.38 -14.70 8.19
CA PHE A 236 -11.46 -14.46 7.10
C PHE A 236 -11.06 -15.76 6.39
N LYS A 237 -10.67 -16.80 7.15
CA LYS A 237 -10.34 -18.12 6.59
C LYS A 237 -11.53 -18.79 5.91
N ALA A 238 -12.73 -18.65 6.46
CA ALA A 238 -13.96 -19.15 5.84
C ALA A 238 -14.24 -18.46 4.50
N GLY A 239 -14.17 -17.12 4.46
CA GLY A 239 -14.33 -16.35 3.23
C GLY A 239 -13.27 -16.67 2.18
N GLN A 240 -12.00 -16.82 2.59
CA GLN A 240 -10.90 -17.22 1.70
C GLN A 240 -11.14 -18.61 1.09
N SER A 241 -11.66 -19.56 1.88
CA SER A 241 -12.04 -20.89 1.38
C SER A 241 -13.12 -20.80 0.28
N TYR A 242 -14.13 -19.93 0.45
CA TYR A 242 -15.14 -19.70 -0.58
C TYR A 242 -14.58 -19.01 -1.83
N LEU A 243 -13.66 -18.05 -1.67
CA LEU A 243 -12.97 -17.43 -2.81
C LEU A 243 -12.09 -18.41 -3.58
N ALA A 244 -11.42 -19.33 -2.87
CA ALA A 244 -10.65 -20.40 -3.48
C ALA A 244 -11.54 -21.36 -4.29
N ALA A 245 -12.79 -21.56 -3.85
CA ALA A 245 -13.81 -22.30 -4.58
C ALA A 245 -14.52 -21.48 -5.68
N GLU A 246 -14.02 -20.29 -6.02
CA GLU A 246 -14.59 -19.37 -7.02
C GLU A 246 -16.04 -18.93 -6.74
N ASP A 247 -16.43 -18.90 -5.46
CA ASP A 247 -17.78 -18.53 -5.01
C ASP A 247 -17.75 -17.22 -4.19
N PRO A 248 -17.61 -16.06 -4.86
CA PRO A 248 -17.62 -14.76 -4.18
C PRO A 248 -18.99 -14.44 -3.55
N GLU A 249 -20.08 -15.05 -4.02
CA GLU A 249 -21.42 -14.84 -3.46
C GLU A 249 -21.50 -15.40 -2.04
N LYS A 250 -20.99 -16.62 -1.81
CA LYS A 250 -20.90 -17.20 -0.46
C LYS A 250 -19.80 -16.59 0.40
N ALA A 251 -18.70 -16.12 -0.20
CA ALA A 251 -17.63 -15.46 0.54
C ALA A 251 -18.07 -14.11 1.15
N ALA A 252 -19.12 -13.48 0.60
CA ALA A 252 -19.54 -12.14 1.01
C ALA A 252 -19.93 -12.07 2.48
N GLU A 253 -20.76 -13.00 2.98
CA GLU A 253 -21.30 -12.89 4.33
C GLU A 253 -20.25 -13.03 5.43
N PRO A 254 -19.37 -14.06 5.41
CA PRO A 254 -18.26 -14.15 6.36
C PRO A 254 -17.38 -12.91 6.33
N PHE A 255 -17.12 -12.35 5.14
CA PHE A 255 -16.30 -11.15 5.03
C PHE A 255 -16.98 -9.88 5.55
N ARG A 256 -18.30 -9.71 5.38
CA ARG A 256 -19.03 -8.59 5.99
C ARG A 256 -18.94 -8.64 7.50
N GLU A 257 -19.16 -9.82 8.08
CA GLU A 257 -19.07 -10.02 9.52
C GLU A 257 -17.62 -9.79 10.01
N ALA A 258 -16.62 -10.32 9.30
CA ALA A 258 -15.20 -10.09 9.61
C ALA A 258 -14.86 -8.58 9.58
N LEU A 259 -15.32 -7.84 8.57
CA LEU A 259 -15.09 -6.40 8.47
C LEU A 259 -15.80 -5.61 9.56
N ALA A 260 -16.98 -6.06 10.01
CA ALA A 260 -17.70 -5.45 11.12
C ALA A 260 -16.96 -5.66 12.45
N THR A 261 -16.51 -6.88 12.73
CA THR A 261 -15.72 -7.17 13.94
C THR A 261 -14.35 -6.48 13.89
N ASP A 262 -13.68 -6.45 12.74
CA ASP A 262 -12.44 -5.68 12.53
C ASP A 262 -12.66 -4.19 12.79
N LYS A 263 -13.79 -3.62 12.36
CA LYS A 263 -14.14 -2.22 12.64
C LYS A 263 -14.32 -1.97 14.13
N MET A 264 -14.89 -2.91 14.87
CA MET A 264 -15.00 -2.81 16.33
C MET A 264 -13.62 -2.85 17.01
N LEU A 265 -12.73 -3.72 16.54
CA LEU A 265 -11.35 -3.85 17.05
C LEU A 265 -10.49 -2.62 16.73
N MET A 266 -10.50 -2.16 15.49
CA MET A 266 -9.64 -1.06 15.01
C MET A 266 -10.26 0.32 15.26
N GLN A 267 -11.58 0.41 15.43
CA GLN A 267 -12.35 1.64 15.58
C GLN A 267 -12.07 2.62 14.42
N GLU A 268 -11.78 3.89 14.72
CA GLU A 268 -11.50 4.93 13.73
C GLU A 268 -10.31 4.60 12.80
N LEU A 269 -9.39 3.73 13.25
CA LEU A 269 -8.24 3.30 12.46
C LEU A 269 -8.62 2.31 11.36
N ALA A 270 -9.81 1.70 11.42
CA ALA A 270 -10.23 0.67 10.45
C ALA A 270 -10.19 1.18 9.01
N GLU A 271 -10.60 2.42 8.76
CA GLU A 271 -10.61 3.00 7.42
C GLU A 271 -9.29 3.75 7.11
N ALA A 272 -8.74 4.49 8.08
CA ALA A 272 -7.54 5.30 7.86
C ALA A 272 -6.24 4.49 7.78
N LYS A 273 -6.17 3.38 8.54
CA LYS A 273 -5.01 2.48 8.67
C LYS A 273 -5.50 1.03 8.74
N PRO A 274 -6.12 0.53 7.65
CA PRO A 274 -6.80 -0.77 7.65
C PRO A 274 -5.88 -1.89 8.08
N SER A 275 -6.40 -2.85 8.84
CA SER A 275 -5.69 -4.06 9.25
C SER A 275 -5.32 -4.93 8.04
N PHE A 276 -4.41 -5.88 8.25
CA PHE A 276 -4.12 -6.92 7.26
C PHE A 276 -5.40 -7.58 6.73
N TYR A 277 -6.30 -8.00 7.63
CA TYR A 277 -7.55 -8.65 7.27
C TYR A 277 -8.41 -7.78 6.37
N ARG A 278 -8.69 -6.54 6.78
CA ARG A 278 -9.51 -5.61 5.98
C ARG A 278 -8.88 -5.35 4.61
N ARG A 279 -7.58 -5.07 4.53
CA ARG A 279 -6.90 -4.84 3.24
C ARG A 279 -7.07 -6.02 2.29
N ASN A 280 -6.80 -7.23 2.78
CA ASN A 280 -6.86 -8.43 1.94
C ASN A 280 -8.31 -8.79 1.56
N ILE A 281 -9.27 -8.69 2.48
CA ILE A 281 -10.70 -8.89 2.17
C ILE A 281 -11.09 -7.97 1.02
N LEU A 282 -10.81 -6.67 1.14
CA LEU A 282 -11.21 -5.69 0.13
C LEU A 282 -10.55 -5.94 -1.23
N GLN A 283 -9.26 -6.27 -1.25
CA GLN A 283 -8.51 -6.50 -2.48
C GLN A 283 -8.85 -7.83 -3.15
N ASP A 284 -8.77 -8.94 -2.41
CA ASP A 284 -8.98 -10.29 -2.93
C ASP A 284 -10.42 -10.49 -3.39
N PHE A 285 -11.38 -10.02 -2.58
CA PHE A 285 -12.80 -10.14 -2.92
C PHE A 285 -13.14 -9.34 -4.17
N ALA A 286 -12.59 -8.14 -4.32
CA ALA A 286 -12.78 -7.32 -5.51
C ALA A 286 -12.23 -7.99 -6.77
N GLU A 287 -10.99 -8.48 -6.70
CA GLU A 287 -10.35 -9.14 -7.84
C GLU A 287 -11.10 -10.42 -8.23
N LYS A 288 -11.42 -11.29 -7.26
CA LYS A 288 -12.14 -12.55 -7.52
C LYS A 288 -13.56 -12.31 -8.02
N SER A 289 -14.26 -11.31 -7.51
CA SER A 289 -15.57 -10.91 -8.04
C SER A 289 -15.47 -10.40 -9.48
N TYR A 290 -14.43 -9.64 -9.81
CA TYR A 290 -14.21 -9.19 -11.18
C TYR A 290 -14.00 -10.37 -12.14
N GLN A 291 -13.10 -11.30 -11.80
CA GLN A 291 -12.82 -12.47 -12.63
C GLN A 291 -14.06 -13.36 -12.79
N ARG A 292 -14.80 -13.59 -11.69
CA ARG A 292 -16.04 -14.40 -11.74
C ARG A 292 -17.13 -13.74 -12.57
N GLY A 293 -17.31 -12.43 -12.47
CA GLY A 293 -18.26 -11.72 -13.32
C GLY A 293 -17.83 -11.73 -14.79
N LYS A 294 -16.53 -11.60 -15.08
CA LYS A 294 -15.99 -11.74 -16.45
C LYS A 294 -16.32 -13.11 -17.03
N HIS A 295 -16.11 -14.18 -16.28
CA HIS A 295 -16.48 -15.53 -16.69
C HIS A 295 -17.97 -15.67 -17.05
N TRP A 296 -18.88 -15.01 -16.34
CA TRP A 296 -20.31 -14.99 -16.69
C TRP A 296 -20.59 -14.14 -17.93
N ALA A 297 -19.93 -12.99 -18.08
CA ALA A 297 -20.08 -12.12 -19.23
C ALA A 297 -19.59 -12.80 -20.53
N ASP A 298 -18.49 -13.55 -20.46
CA ASP A 298 -17.94 -14.33 -21.57
C ASP A 298 -18.89 -15.46 -22.01
N ARG A 299 -19.78 -15.92 -21.11
CA ARG A 299 -20.88 -16.86 -21.39
C ARG A 299 -22.19 -16.16 -21.76
N GLU A 300 -22.13 -14.87 -22.07
CA GLU A 300 -23.26 -14.00 -22.43
C GLU A 300 -24.30 -13.76 -21.31
N ASP A 301 -24.10 -14.31 -20.11
CA ASP A 301 -24.94 -14.02 -18.93
C ASP A 301 -24.48 -12.72 -18.24
N ARG A 302 -24.75 -11.61 -18.93
CA ARG A 302 -24.40 -10.25 -18.45
C ARG A 302 -25.15 -9.86 -17.19
N ARG A 303 -26.34 -10.42 -16.96
CA ARG A 303 -27.16 -10.15 -15.76
C ARG A 303 -26.48 -10.74 -14.53
N ARG A 304 -26.02 -11.99 -14.61
CA ARG A 304 -25.25 -12.62 -13.53
C ARG A 304 -23.87 -11.98 -13.36
N ALA A 305 -23.20 -11.62 -14.45
CA ALA A 305 -21.95 -10.87 -14.39
C ALA A 305 -22.08 -9.58 -13.58
N CYS A 306 -23.11 -8.77 -13.87
CA CYS A 306 -23.36 -7.52 -13.16
C CYS A 306 -23.67 -7.72 -11.68
N ARG A 307 -24.43 -8.76 -11.31
CA ARG A 307 -24.67 -9.08 -9.88
C ARG A 307 -23.38 -9.35 -9.12
N VAL A 308 -22.46 -10.12 -9.70
CA VAL A 308 -21.17 -10.44 -9.06
C VAL A 308 -20.24 -9.22 -9.04
N TRP A 309 -20.18 -8.43 -10.12
CA TRP A 309 -19.39 -7.20 -10.14
C TRP A 309 -19.87 -6.15 -9.14
N LYS A 310 -21.20 -5.96 -9.03
CA LYS A 310 -21.83 -5.11 -8.00
C LYS A 310 -21.44 -5.55 -6.60
N LEU A 311 -21.46 -6.86 -6.35
CA LEU A 311 -21.08 -7.42 -5.06
C LEU A 311 -19.62 -7.06 -4.73
N GLY A 312 -18.67 -7.31 -5.64
CA GLY A 312 -17.27 -6.89 -5.46
C GLY A 312 -17.11 -5.38 -5.27
N PHE A 313 -17.85 -4.58 -6.06
CA PHE A 313 -17.81 -3.13 -6.00
C PHE A 313 -18.31 -2.59 -4.65
N SER A 314 -19.31 -3.24 -4.05
CA SER A 314 -19.84 -2.88 -2.73
C SER A 314 -18.82 -3.03 -1.60
N PHE A 315 -17.81 -3.88 -1.78
CA PHE A 315 -16.69 -4.00 -0.85
C PHE A 315 -15.61 -2.97 -1.16
N TYR A 316 -15.16 -2.88 -2.41
CA TYR A 316 -14.05 -2.00 -2.77
C TYR A 316 -14.26 -1.26 -4.10
N ALA A 317 -14.88 -0.10 -4.01
CA ALA A 317 -15.05 0.83 -5.12
C ALA A 317 -13.73 1.41 -5.68
N GLY A 318 -12.60 1.24 -4.97
CA GLY A 318 -11.28 1.68 -5.44
C GLY A 318 -10.68 0.83 -6.57
N ASN A 319 -11.25 -0.35 -6.88
CA ASN A 319 -10.74 -1.23 -7.92
C ASN A 319 -11.07 -0.69 -9.33
N PRO A 320 -10.09 -0.37 -10.20
CA PRO A 320 -10.35 0.21 -11.52
C PRO A 320 -11.14 -0.71 -12.47
N ASN A 321 -10.95 -2.02 -12.37
CA ASN A 321 -11.65 -3.00 -13.22
C ASN A 321 -13.13 -3.09 -12.84
N LEU A 322 -13.42 -3.12 -11.53
CA LEU A 322 -14.78 -3.08 -11.05
C LEU A 322 -15.47 -1.74 -11.32
N ASN A 323 -14.76 -0.61 -11.27
CA ASN A 323 -15.32 0.69 -11.69
C ASN A 323 -15.81 0.66 -13.14
N LYS A 324 -14.99 0.12 -14.07
CA LYS A 324 -15.38 -0.02 -15.47
C LYS A 324 -16.57 -0.97 -15.63
N ALA A 325 -16.56 -2.10 -14.92
CA ALA A 325 -17.65 -3.06 -14.94
C ALA A 325 -18.94 -2.48 -14.36
N ALA A 326 -18.86 -1.72 -13.27
CA ALA A 326 -19.99 -1.01 -12.67
C ALA A 326 -20.59 0.02 -13.64
N ALA A 327 -19.76 0.83 -14.31
CA ALA A 327 -20.23 1.78 -15.32
C ALA A 327 -20.96 1.08 -16.49
N PHE A 328 -20.45 -0.07 -16.93
CA PHE A 328 -21.14 -0.91 -17.91
C PHE A 328 -22.52 -1.37 -17.38
N CYS A 329 -22.59 -1.86 -16.14
CA CYS A 329 -23.84 -2.29 -15.53
C CYS A 329 -24.85 -1.14 -15.37
N SER A 330 -24.43 0.04 -14.92
CA SER A 330 -25.31 1.21 -14.83
C SER A 330 -25.84 1.66 -16.19
N THR A 331 -25.02 1.59 -17.24
CA THR A 331 -25.49 1.86 -18.62
C THR A 331 -26.58 0.87 -19.04
N ARG A 332 -26.38 -0.43 -18.75
CA ARG A 332 -27.38 -1.48 -19.01
C ARG A 332 -28.64 -1.30 -18.15
N ALA A 333 -28.50 -0.83 -16.92
CA ALA A 333 -29.62 -0.56 -16.03
C ALA A 333 -30.51 0.56 -16.59
N LEU A 334 -29.91 1.63 -17.10
CA LEU A 334 -30.64 2.72 -17.76
C LEU A 334 -31.31 2.28 -19.06
N GLU A 335 -30.63 1.50 -19.90
CA GLU A 335 -31.22 0.90 -21.11
C GLU A 335 -32.44 0.04 -20.75
N ALA A 336 -32.29 -0.86 -19.77
CA ALA A 336 -33.38 -1.70 -19.30
C ALA A 336 -34.54 -0.86 -18.75
N PHE A 337 -34.26 0.17 -17.94
CA PHE A 337 -35.29 1.03 -17.37
C PHE A 337 -36.12 1.78 -18.42
N ARG A 338 -35.44 2.25 -19.49
CA ARG A 338 -36.11 2.90 -20.63
C ARG A 338 -36.98 1.93 -21.41
N ALA A 339 -36.55 0.66 -21.52
CA ALA A 339 -37.32 -0.40 -22.17
C ALA A 339 -38.48 -0.94 -21.32
N SER A 340 -38.42 -0.80 -19.99
CA SER A 340 -39.47 -1.27 -19.08
C SER A 340 -40.75 -0.42 -19.20
N SER A 341 -41.87 -1.06 -19.51
CA SER A 341 -43.20 -0.43 -19.62
C SER A 341 -44.20 -0.95 -18.58
N THR A 342 -43.96 -2.10 -17.97
CA THR A 342 -44.87 -2.70 -16.98
C THR A 342 -44.21 -2.86 -15.61
N CYS A 343 -45.02 -3.07 -14.55
CA CYS A 343 -44.53 -3.30 -13.20
C CYS A 343 -43.55 -4.48 -13.08
N ASN A 344 -43.78 -5.55 -13.84
CA ASN A 344 -42.94 -6.76 -13.81
C ASN A 344 -41.57 -6.51 -14.45
N ASP A 345 -41.49 -5.64 -15.45
CA ASP A 345 -40.25 -5.32 -16.15
C ASP A 345 -39.27 -4.54 -15.27
N MET A 346 -39.78 -3.85 -14.23
CA MET A 346 -38.99 -3.02 -13.33
C MET A 346 -38.03 -3.81 -12.42
N ALA A 347 -38.11 -5.14 -12.39
CA ALA A 347 -37.13 -5.98 -11.71
C ALA A 347 -35.81 -6.08 -12.49
N VAL A 348 -35.85 -5.98 -13.82
CA VAL A 348 -34.66 -6.15 -14.68
C VAL A 348 -33.66 -5.00 -14.52
N PRO A 349 -34.05 -3.72 -14.50
CA PRO A 349 -33.13 -2.61 -14.25
C PRO A 349 -32.42 -2.72 -12.89
N LEU A 350 -33.12 -3.18 -11.84
CA LEU A 350 -32.56 -3.33 -10.49
C LEU A 350 -31.44 -4.38 -10.43
N ASP A 351 -31.52 -5.42 -11.25
CA ASP A 351 -30.45 -6.43 -11.31
C ASP A 351 -29.15 -5.86 -11.87
N TYR A 352 -29.24 -4.86 -12.76
CA TYR A 352 -28.09 -4.14 -13.31
C TYR A 352 -27.67 -2.92 -12.48
N ALA A 353 -28.60 -2.30 -11.75
CA ALA A 353 -28.36 -1.07 -10.99
C ALA A 353 -27.22 -1.23 -9.97
N VAL A 354 -26.32 -0.24 -9.95
CA VAL A 354 -25.21 -0.16 -9.00
C VAL A 354 -25.53 0.93 -7.99
N LYS A 355 -25.25 0.67 -6.70
CA LYS A 355 -25.51 1.65 -5.64
C LYS A 355 -24.91 3.02 -5.98
N GLY A 356 -25.75 4.06 -6.00
CA GLY A 356 -25.35 5.45 -6.28
C GLY A 356 -25.44 5.90 -7.73
N ASP A 357 -25.98 5.08 -8.64
CA ASP A 357 -26.18 5.44 -10.06
C ASP A 357 -27.53 6.12 -10.37
N GLY A 358 -28.42 6.23 -9.38
CA GLY A 358 -29.72 6.89 -9.52
C GLY A 358 -30.83 6.01 -10.11
N VAL A 359 -30.52 4.79 -10.57
CA VAL A 359 -31.50 3.95 -11.27
C VAL A 359 -32.50 3.33 -10.31
N GLU A 360 -32.10 3.00 -9.07
CA GLU A 360 -33.01 2.49 -8.05
C GLU A 360 -34.10 3.51 -7.73
N GLU A 361 -33.74 4.79 -7.58
CA GLU A 361 -34.68 5.89 -7.32
C GLU A 361 -35.63 6.10 -8.51
N MET A 362 -35.12 6.02 -9.74
CA MET A 362 -35.94 6.10 -10.96
C MET A 362 -36.94 4.95 -11.06
N VAL A 363 -36.53 3.73 -10.71
CA VAL A 363 -37.41 2.55 -10.67
C VAL A 363 -38.50 2.73 -9.63
N VAL A 364 -38.17 3.21 -8.43
CA VAL A 364 -39.16 3.48 -7.37
C VAL A 364 -40.18 4.52 -7.81
N ALA A 365 -39.73 5.64 -8.38
CA ALA A 365 -40.61 6.70 -8.90
C ALA A 365 -41.56 6.16 -9.98
N LYS A 366 -41.03 5.44 -10.97
CA LYS A 366 -41.84 4.88 -12.07
C LYS A 366 -42.79 3.78 -11.60
N LYS A 367 -42.42 2.97 -10.60
CA LYS A 367 -43.34 2.02 -9.96
C LYS A 367 -44.51 2.72 -9.28
N ALA A 368 -44.26 3.85 -8.61
CA ALA A 368 -45.30 4.65 -8.00
C ALA A 368 -46.23 5.27 -9.06
N GLU A 369 -45.70 5.79 -10.16
CA GLU A 369 -46.48 6.30 -11.31
C GLU A 369 -47.38 5.22 -11.95
N LEU A 370 -46.86 4.00 -12.07
CA LEU A 370 -47.58 2.86 -12.65
C LEU A 370 -48.54 2.17 -11.67
N GLY A 371 -48.61 2.61 -10.40
CA GLY A 371 -49.47 2.01 -9.39
C GLY A 371 -49.06 0.58 -9.00
N CYS A 372 -47.79 0.23 -9.16
CA CYS A 372 -47.27 -1.08 -8.78
C CYS A 372 -47.25 -1.19 -7.25
N LYS A 373 -47.86 -2.26 -6.70
CA LYS A 373 -47.84 -2.55 -5.27
C LYS A 373 -46.58 -3.30 -4.84
#